data_AF-A0AAW0PGK2-F1
#
_entry.id   AF-A0AAW0PGK2-F1
#
_cell.length_a   1.000
_cell.length_b   1.000
_cell.length_c   1.000
_cell.angle_alpha   90.00
_cell.angle_beta   90.00
_cell.angle_gamma   90.00
#
_symmetry.space_group_name_H-M   'P 1'
#
loop_
_entity.id
_entity.type
_entity.pdbx_description
1 polymer ?
#
loop_
_entity_poly.entity_id
_entity_poly.type
_entity_poly.pdbx_seq_one_letter_code
_entity_poly.pdbx_strand_id
1 'polypeptide(L)'
;MLLPLVDGVWNEWSSWSSCSATCSNGTMQRTRECNGPSYGGSECKGEWLETVDCFLGECPVDGKWQQWSLWSGCSKTCGGGSQQRNRVCFGPFFGGLACPGDREEVRQCNDKRCPEPHEICAEDNFNNVVWKMTPAGDTAAVRCPPNAVGLILRRCLLDDEGIAFWENPTYMKCISNDYRSIQTSTREHLSKAQRGFDGTSYSGDLLATIDVLKNMTEIFRRAYYSPSGADMRNFVQSVSNLLMEENRDRWEEAQLLGPNIRELFRLVEDFVDVIGLRMKDFQDMYEVTENLVLSIHKRPVAGHADVSFPMKGWRGMVDWARNSEDRVTVPKNILVTGKPDADDSSTFVTGIVLYRNLGSILAMQRNNTVLNSKILSVAIKPSPASSLTSLWWWSSLIFTTAPPSVLYFLGRE
;
A
#
# COMPACT_ATOMS: atom_id res chain seq x y z
N MET A 1 -6.83 44.06 -110.83
CA MET A 1 -6.57 42.71 -110.29
C MET A 1 -6.72 42.78 -108.79
N LEU A 2 -7.66 42.03 -108.21
CA LEU A 2 -7.70 41.82 -106.76
C LEU A 2 -6.62 40.79 -106.44
N LEU A 3 -5.70 41.12 -105.53
CA LEU A 3 -4.66 40.18 -105.08
C LEU A 3 -5.33 39.01 -104.34
N PRO A 4 -4.91 37.75 -104.59
CA PRO A 4 -5.52 36.61 -103.94
C PRO A 4 -5.30 36.68 -102.43
N LEU A 5 -6.33 36.33 -101.67
CA LEU A 5 -6.27 36.19 -100.22
C LEU A 5 -5.23 35.11 -99.88
N VAL A 6 -4.24 35.46 -99.07
CA VAL A 6 -3.23 34.51 -98.58
C VAL A 6 -3.45 34.32 -97.09
N ASP A 7 -3.85 33.11 -96.72
CA ASP A 7 -4.02 32.72 -95.31
C ASP A 7 -2.67 32.62 -94.60
N GLY A 8 -2.66 32.87 -93.30
CA GLY A 8 -1.47 32.75 -92.48
C GLY A 8 -0.96 31.31 -92.42
N VAL A 9 0.36 31.14 -92.50
CA VAL A 9 1.01 29.82 -92.46
C VAL A 9 1.94 29.75 -91.25
N TRP A 10 1.79 28.68 -90.46
CA TRP A 10 2.66 28.39 -89.34
C TRP A 10 4.07 28.04 -89.80
N ASN A 11 5.08 28.62 -89.14
CA ASN A 11 6.47 28.18 -89.25
C ASN A 11 6.68 26.79 -88.62
N GLU A 12 7.83 26.18 -88.90
CA GLU A 12 8.25 24.96 -88.22
C GLU A 12 8.36 25.20 -86.71
N TRP A 13 8.07 24.15 -85.94
CA TRP A 13 8.23 24.21 -84.49
C TRP A 13 9.70 24.37 -84.09
N SER A 14 9.94 25.17 -83.06
CA SER A 14 11.24 25.20 -82.38
C SER A 14 11.58 23.86 -81.72
N SER A 15 12.84 23.70 -81.32
CA SER A 15 13.26 22.56 -80.50
C SER A 15 12.58 22.62 -79.13
N TRP A 16 12.33 21.45 -78.54
CA TRP A 16 11.81 21.35 -77.18
C TRP A 16 12.76 22.01 -76.17
N SER A 17 12.18 22.72 -75.20
CA SER A 17 12.91 23.18 -74.01
C SER A 17 13.45 22.00 -73.22
N SER A 18 14.39 22.28 -72.31
CA SER A 18 14.67 21.32 -71.22
C SER A 18 13.39 21.07 -70.40
N CYS A 19 13.29 19.89 -69.81
CA CYS A 19 12.20 19.56 -68.89
C CYS A 19 12.21 20.57 -67.72
N SER A 20 11.03 21.02 -67.31
CA SER A 20 10.90 22.00 -66.22
C SER A 20 11.32 21.46 -64.84
N ALA A 21 11.34 20.13 -64.68
CA ALA A 21 11.83 19.46 -63.49
C ALA A 21 13.17 18.76 -63.77
N THR A 22 14.02 18.64 -62.75
CA THR A 22 15.31 17.92 -62.83
C THR A 22 15.16 16.41 -62.57
N CYS A 23 14.01 15.99 -62.04
CA CYS A 23 13.60 14.63 -61.77
C CYS A 23 12.07 14.56 -61.66
N SER A 24 11.51 13.36 -61.70
CA SER A 24 10.09 13.02 -61.75
C SER A 24 9.37 13.64 -62.96
N ASN A 25 8.08 13.91 -62.83
CA ASN A 25 7.25 14.52 -63.87
C ASN A 25 7.54 16.02 -63.97
N GLY A 26 7.75 16.48 -65.19
CA GLY A 26 7.79 17.89 -65.56
C GLY A 26 7.14 18.08 -66.92
N THR A 27 7.34 19.26 -67.49
CA THR A 27 6.83 19.62 -68.80
C THR A 27 7.95 20.22 -69.65
N MET A 28 7.90 19.97 -70.95
CA MET A 28 8.72 20.65 -71.93
C MET A 28 7.82 21.38 -72.92
N GLN A 29 8.32 22.49 -73.43
CA GLN A 29 7.56 23.38 -74.30
C GLN A 29 8.30 23.63 -75.60
N ARG A 30 7.54 23.80 -76.68
CA ARG A 30 8.04 24.33 -77.95
C ARG A 30 7.04 25.31 -78.52
N THR A 31 7.54 26.30 -79.24
CA THR A 31 6.75 27.36 -79.84
C THR A 31 6.95 27.40 -81.35
N ARG A 32 5.98 27.96 -82.07
CA ARG A 32 6.09 28.29 -83.49
C ARG A 32 5.49 29.66 -83.74
N GLU A 33 5.99 30.35 -84.75
CA GLU A 33 5.53 31.68 -85.11
C GLU A 33 4.60 31.62 -86.33
N CYS A 34 3.57 32.47 -86.36
CA CYS A 34 2.65 32.58 -87.48
C CYS A 34 3.15 33.66 -88.44
N ASN A 35 3.35 33.30 -89.71
CA ASN A 35 3.43 34.31 -90.75
C ASN A 35 2.01 34.77 -91.06
N GLY A 36 1.66 36.00 -90.65
CA GLY A 36 0.29 36.52 -90.69
C GLY A 36 -0.32 36.61 -92.11
N PRO A 37 -1.65 36.65 -92.22
CA PRO A 37 -2.33 36.66 -93.51
C PRO A 37 -2.12 37.97 -94.28
N SER A 38 -2.24 37.90 -95.60
CA SER A 38 -2.17 39.06 -96.50
C SER A 38 -3.47 39.25 -97.29
N TYR A 39 -3.78 40.50 -97.59
CA TYR A 39 -4.94 40.92 -98.41
C TYR A 39 -6.31 40.46 -97.91
N GLY A 40 -6.46 40.22 -96.60
CA GLY A 40 -7.72 39.83 -95.94
C GLY A 40 -7.89 38.34 -95.63
N GLY A 41 -6.83 37.53 -95.77
CA GLY A 41 -6.83 36.11 -95.44
C GLY A 41 -7.04 35.83 -93.95
N SER A 42 -7.26 34.56 -93.59
CA SER A 42 -7.49 34.13 -92.21
C SER A 42 -6.18 34.00 -91.43
N GLU A 43 -6.20 34.38 -90.15
CA GLU A 43 -5.10 34.12 -89.21
C GLU A 43 -4.78 32.63 -89.09
N CYS A 44 -3.55 32.32 -88.68
CA CYS A 44 -3.15 30.93 -88.45
C CYS A 44 -4.07 30.27 -87.41
N LYS A 45 -4.68 29.13 -87.77
CA LYS A 45 -5.56 28.37 -86.87
C LYS A 45 -4.76 27.33 -86.08
N GLY A 46 -4.98 27.26 -84.77
CA GLY A 46 -4.32 26.33 -83.84
C GLY A 46 -3.37 27.02 -82.85
N GLU A 47 -2.79 26.25 -81.93
CA GLU A 47 -1.95 26.79 -80.85
C GLU A 47 -0.55 27.16 -81.35
N TRP A 48 -0.01 28.26 -80.81
CA TRP A 48 1.37 28.72 -81.03
C TRP A 48 2.38 28.09 -80.06
N LEU A 49 1.88 27.52 -78.96
CA LEU A 49 2.63 26.86 -77.90
C LEU A 49 2.13 25.42 -77.75
N GLU A 50 3.06 24.48 -77.76
CA GLU A 50 2.78 23.09 -77.41
C GLU A 50 3.52 22.73 -76.12
N THR A 51 2.81 22.07 -75.19
CA THR A 51 3.37 21.58 -73.93
C THR A 51 3.15 20.07 -73.86
N VAL A 52 4.21 19.33 -73.56
CA VAL A 52 4.15 17.86 -73.41
C VAL A 52 4.84 17.47 -72.10
N ASP A 53 4.33 16.41 -71.48
CA ASP A 53 4.90 15.85 -70.26
C ASP A 53 6.24 15.17 -70.53
N CYS A 54 7.18 15.36 -69.60
CA CYS A 54 8.47 14.67 -69.58
C CYS A 54 8.68 13.99 -68.22
N PHE A 55 9.31 12.82 -68.23
CA PHE A 55 9.68 12.08 -67.01
C PHE A 55 11.18 11.79 -67.02
N LEU A 56 11.91 12.34 -66.05
CA LEU A 56 13.37 12.21 -65.96
C LEU A 56 13.85 11.18 -64.91
N GLY A 57 12.95 10.28 -64.47
CA GLY A 57 13.23 9.28 -63.43
C GLY A 57 12.84 9.76 -62.04
N GLU A 58 12.77 8.88 -61.05
CA GLU A 58 12.34 9.25 -59.69
C GLU A 58 13.29 10.23 -59.01
N CYS A 59 12.75 11.17 -58.23
CA CYS A 59 13.57 12.12 -57.48
C CYS A 59 14.31 11.44 -56.32
N PRO A 60 15.58 11.81 -56.04
CA PRO A 60 16.30 11.32 -54.88
C PRO A 60 15.52 11.61 -53.59
N VAL A 61 15.33 10.58 -52.76
CA VAL A 61 14.70 10.71 -51.43
C VAL A 61 15.74 10.38 -50.38
N ASP A 62 16.12 11.39 -49.61
CA ASP A 62 17.07 11.26 -48.52
C ASP A 62 16.52 10.37 -47.40
N GLY A 63 17.42 9.59 -46.80
CA GLY A 63 17.11 8.73 -45.68
C GLY A 63 16.72 9.53 -44.44
N LYS A 64 15.68 9.08 -43.74
CA LYS A 64 15.24 9.66 -42.46
C LYS A 64 15.27 8.62 -41.36
N TRP A 65 15.81 9.01 -40.20
CA TRP A 65 15.78 8.16 -39.02
C TRP A 65 14.36 7.96 -38.51
N GLN A 66 14.01 6.72 -38.25
CA GLN A 66 12.85 6.41 -37.41
C GLN A 66 13.15 6.74 -35.94
N GLN A 67 12.11 6.66 -35.11
CA GLN A 67 12.25 6.85 -33.68
C GLN A 67 13.23 5.83 -33.09
N TRP A 68 13.99 6.27 -32.09
CA TRP A 68 14.81 5.38 -31.28
C TRP A 68 13.95 4.32 -30.61
N SER A 69 14.49 3.11 -30.53
CA SER A 69 13.97 2.08 -29.65
C SER A 69 14.11 2.48 -28.17
N LEU A 70 13.44 1.71 -27.31
CA LEU A 70 13.66 1.80 -25.88
C LEU A 70 15.10 1.40 -25.56
N TRP A 71 15.64 2.00 -24.51
CA TRP A 71 16.92 1.56 -23.96
C TRP A 71 16.84 0.10 -23.52
N SER A 72 17.89 -0.66 -23.78
CA SER A 72 18.08 -1.98 -23.21
C SER A 72 18.15 -1.92 -21.68
N GLY A 73 18.03 -3.07 -21.03
CA GLY A 73 18.44 -3.19 -19.64
C GLY A 73 19.91 -2.79 -19.46
N CYS A 74 20.24 -2.27 -18.28
CA CYS A 74 21.63 -1.97 -17.94
C CYS A 74 22.44 -3.26 -17.85
N SER A 75 23.65 -3.28 -18.41
CA SER A 75 24.51 -4.47 -18.43
C SER A 75 24.98 -4.92 -17.04
N LYS A 76 24.94 -4.03 -16.05
CA LYS A 76 25.20 -4.34 -14.64
C LYS A 76 24.16 -3.70 -13.75
N THR A 77 23.90 -4.29 -12.58
CA THR A 77 23.01 -3.74 -11.56
C THR A 77 23.69 -2.72 -10.64
N CYS A 78 25.02 -2.76 -10.55
CA CYS A 78 25.88 -1.84 -9.79
C CYS A 78 27.28 -1.74 -10.43
N GLY A 79 28.09 -0.81 -9.93
CA GLY A 79 29.51 -0.66 -10.30
C GLY A 79 29.74 -0.14 -11.71
N GLY A 80 28.77 0.58 -12.28
CA GLY A 80 28.82 1.12 -13.64
C GLY A 80 28.58 0.06 -14.71
N GLY A 81 27.46 0.21 -15.41
CA GLY A 81 27.07 -0.56 -16.58
C GLY A 81 26.71 0.33 -17.76
N SER A 82 26.35 -0.29 -18.86
CA SER A 82 25.96 0.37 -20.11
C SER A 82 24.60 -0.12 -20.56
N GLN A 83 23.83 0.76 -21.18
CA GLN A 83 22.60 0.44 -21.88
C GLN A 83 22.65 1.04 -23.29
N GLN A 84 22.00 0.37 -24.23
CA GLN A 84 22.06 0.69 -25.64
C GLN A 84 20.66 0.88 -26.20
N ARG A 85 20.50 1.76 -27.17
CA ARG A 85 19.32 1.84 -28.02
C ARG A 85 19.72 1.95 -29.49
N ASN A 86 18.81 1.59 -30.37
CA ASN A 86 19.01 1.60 -31.81
C ASN A 86 17.87 2.30 -32.54
N ARG A 87 18.13 2.77 -33.75
CA ARG A 87 17.12 3.33 -34.65
C ARG A 87 17.33 2.80 -36.06
N VAL A 88 16.25 2.75 -36.83
CA VAL A 88 16.27 2.26 -38.21
C VAL A 88 16.23 3.43 -39.18
N CYS A 89 17.07 3.40 -40.21
CA CYS A 89 17.04 4.39 -41.29
C CYS A 89 15.96 3.98 -42.30
N PHE A 90 15.02 4.89 -42.59
CA PHE A 90 14.06 4.73 -43.67
C PHE A 90 14.59 5.42 -44.92
N GLY A 91 14.91 4.66 -45.97
CA GLY A 91 15.65 5.13 -47.15
C GLY A 91 17.17 4.96 -47.01
N PRO A 92 17.99 5.58 -47.90
CA PRO A 92 17.60 6.45 -49.01
C PRO A 92 17.00 5.68 -50.20
N PHE A 93 16.27 6.39 -51.06
CA PHE A 93 15.75 5.88 -52.33
C PHE A 93 16.23 6.73 -53.50
N PHE A 94 16.32 6.12 -54.68
CA PHE A 94 16.62 6.82 -55.95
C PHE A 94 17.88 7.71 -55.91
N GLY A 95 18.93 7.27 -55.20
CA GLY A 95 20.20 8.00 -55.10
C GLY A 95 20.23 9.13 -54.07
N GLY A 96 19.25 9.19 -53.15
CA GLY A 96 19.27 10.12 -52.01
C GLY A 96 20.39 9.85 -51.00
N LEU A 97 20.61 10.80 -50.09
CA LEU A 97 21.66 10.73 -49.06
C LEU A 97 21.28 9.77 -47.92
N ALA A 98 22.26 9.04 -47.39
CA ALA A 98 22.06 8.18 -46.22
C ALA A 98 21.69 8.97 -44.96
N CYS A 99 21.02 8.32 -44.00
CA CYS A 99 20.66 8.98 -42.74
C CYS A 99 21.90 9.49 -41.98
N PRO A 100 21.95 10.78 -41.57
CA PRO A 100 23.12 11.35 -40.92
C PRO A 100 23.23 10.95 -39.44
N GLY A 101 24.43 10.58 -39.00
CA GLY A 101 24.73 10.20 -37.61
C GLY A 101 24.61 8.70 -37.32
N ASP A 102 24.72 8.32 -36.04
CA ASP A 102 24.84 6.91 -35.66
C ASP A 102 23.50 6.16 -35.58
N ARG A 103 23.51 4.88 -35.95
CA ARG A 103 22.35 3.97 -35.81
C ARG A 103 22.11 3.50 -34.37
N GLU A 104 23.11 3.69 -33.52
CA GLU A 104 23.24 3.10 -32.20
C GLU A 104 23.72 4.16 -31.22
N GLU A 105 23.18 4.14 -30.01
CA GLU A 105 23.59 5.03 -28.93
C GLU A 105 23.79 4.21 -27.67
N VAL A 106 24.88 4.49 -26.96
CA VAL A 106 25.24 3.84 -25.69
C VAL A 106 25.36 4.90 -24.61
N ARG A 107 24.81 4.62 -23.42
CA ARG A 107 24.99 5.47 -22.23
C ARG A 107 25.31 4.64 -21.00
N GLN A 108 25.95 5.29 -20.02
CA GLN A 108 26.24 4.71 -18.72
C GLN A 108 24.97 4.60 -17.87
N CYS A 109 24.97 3.65 -16.94
CA CYS A 109 23.90 3.41 -15.96
C CYS A 109 24.44 2.72 -14.71
N ASN A 110 23.69 2.80 -13.61
CA ASN A 110 23.98 2.11 -12.35
C ASN A 110 25.39 2.40 -11.79
N ASP A 111 25.72 3.69 -11.68
CA ASP A 111 27.01 4.19 -11.16
C ASP A 111 27.21 3.95 -9.64
N LYS A 112 26.19 3.47 -8.93
CA LYS A 112 26.29 3.12 -7.51
C LYS A 112 27.29 1.98 -7.33
N ARG A 113 28.18 2.10 -6.34
CA ARG A 113 29.14 1.04 -5.98
C ARG A 113 28.43 -0.28 -5.71
N CYS A 114 29.07 -1.39 -6.06
CA CYS A 114 28.61 -2.70 -5.63
C CYS A 114 28.97 -2.92 -4.14
N PRO A 115 28.18 -3.73 -3.41
CA PRO A 115 28.56 -4.18 -2.08
C PRO A 115 29.89 -4.93 -2.11
N GLU A 116 30.78 -4.62 -1.17
CA GLU A 116 32.03 -5.35 -0.98
C GLU A 116 31.75 -6.73 -0.32
N PRO A 117 32.67 -7.72 -0.41
CA PRO A 117 32.43 -9.06 0.13
C PRO A 117 32.09 -9.10 1.63
N HIS A 118 32.65 -8.18 2.42
CA HIS A 118 32.35 -8.05 3.85
C HIS A 118 31.00 -7.38 4.13
N GLU A 119 30.38 -6.74 3.13
CA GLU A 119 29.05 -6.13 3.20
C GLU A 119 27.96 -7.11 2.73
N ILE A 120 28.29 -8.40 2.53
CA ILE A 120 27.35 -9.43 2.05
C ILE A 120 27.30 -10.56 3.09
N CYS A 121 26.10 -10.88 3.55
CA CYS A 121 25.90 -12.03 4.41
C CYS A 121 26.12 -13.32 3.61
N ALA A 122 26.96 -14.21 4.12
CA ALA A 122 27.28 -15.49 3.50
C ALA A 122 26.07 -16.43 3.46
N GLU A 123 26.16 -17.48 2.63
CA GLU A 123 25.16 -18.55 2.65
C GLU A 123 25.18 -19.26 4.02
N ASP A 124 24.00 -19.42 4.62
CA ASP A 124 23.82 -19.99 5.96
C ASP A 124 22.70 -21.02 5.96
N ASN A 125 22.88 -22.13 6.69
CA ASN A 125 21.87 -23.18 6.85
C ASN A 125 21.34 -23.15 8.28
N PHE A 126 20.28 -22.37 8.49
CA PHE A 126 19.68 -22.16 9.80
C PHE A 126 18.29 -22.78 9.84
N ASN A 127 18.01 -23.62 10.85
CA ASN A 127 16.74 -24.34 11.03
C ASN A 127 16.29 -25.13 9.78
N ASN A 128 17.21 -25.85 9.14
CA ASN A 128 16.98 -26.62 7.89
C ASN A 128 16.49 -25.76 6.72
N VAL A 129 16.79 -24.46 6.73
CA VAL A 129 16.49 -23.55 5.65
C VAL A 129 17.79 -22.89 5.18
N VAL A 130 18.02 -22.96 3.86
CA VAL A 130 19.19 -22.37 3.23
C VAL A 130 18.91 -20.90 2.90
N TRP A 131 19.64 -20.02 3.56
CA TRP A 131 19.66 -18.59 3.32
C TRP A 131 20.76 -18.27 2.34
N LYS A 132 20.40 -17.81 1.14
CA LYS A 132 21.36 -17.47 0.09
C LYS A 132 22.12 -16.19 0.44
N MET A 133 23.29 -16.03 -0.18
CA MET A 133 24.09 -14.81 -0.08
C MET A 133 23.23 -13.56 -0.35
N THR A 134 23.27 -12.60 0.56
CA THR A 134 22.38 -11.42 0.52
C THR A 134 23.15 -10.18 0.96
N PRO A 135 23.16 -9.10 0.17
CA PRO A 135 23.80 -7.83 0.55
C PRO A 135 23.18 -7.22 1.81
N ALA A 136 23.99 -6.50 2.59
CA ALA A 136 23.48 -5.76 3.73
C ALA A 136 22.50 -4.66 3.30
N GLY A 137 21.41 -4.52 4.06
CA GLY A 137 20.26 -3.69 3.71
C GLY A 137 19.14 -4.45 2.98
N ASP A 138 19.46 -5.60 2.36
CA ASP A 138 18.47 -6.46 1.73
C ASP A 138 17.89 -7.49 2.70
N THR A 139 16.74 -8.05 2.32
CA THR A 139 16.04 -9.09 3.07
C THR A 139 15.92 -10.35 2.23
N ALA A 140 16.45 -11.46 2.73
CA ALA A 140 16.22 -12.76 2.14
C ALA A 140 14.85 -13.29 2.54
N ALA A 141 14.21 -14.01 1.61
CA ALA A 141 12.90 -14.60 1.83
C ALA A 141 12.91 -16.08 1.42
N VAL A 142 12.33 -16.90 2.27
CA VAL A 142 12.17 -18.35 2.07
C VAL A 142 10.73 -18.74 2.42
N ARG A 143 10.24 -19.87 1.91
CA ARG A 143 8.86 -20.28 2.17
C ARG A 143 8.69 -20.74 3.62
N CYS A 144 7.52 -20.47 4.19
CA CYS A 144 7.15 -21.04 5.49
C CYS A 144 7.09 -22.57 5.44
N PRO A 145 7.13 -23.26 6.60
CA PRO A 145 6.98 -24.70 6.66
C PRO A 145 5.61 -25.16 6.11
N PRO A 146 5.44 -26.44 5.71
CA PRO A 146 4.24 -26.92 5.01
C PRO A 146 2.90 -26.73 5.75
N ASN A 147 2.94 -26.58 7.09
CA ASN A 147 1.75 -26.32 7.91
C ASN A 147 1.30 -24.84 7.87
N ALA A 148 2.03 -23.96 7.17
CA ALA A 148 1.75 -22.54 7.05
C ALA A 148 1.94 -22.04 5.61
N VAL A 149 1.34 -20.88 5.33
CA VAL A 149 1.50 -20.15 4.07
C VAL A 149 2.21 -18.83 4.34
N GLY A 150 3.06 -18.43 3.39
CA GLY A 150 3.74 -17.15 3.39
C GLY A 150 5.25 -17.30 3.29
N LEU A 151 5.98 -16.34 3.85
CA LEU A 151 7.44 -16.28 3.77
C LEU A 151 8.05 -16.05 5.15
N ILE A 152 9.16 -16.75 5.44
CA ILE A 152 10.07 -16.39 6.51
C ILE A 152 11.04 -15.36 5.94
N LEU A 153 11.27 -14.27 6.67
CA LEU A 153 12.16 -13.20 6.23
C LEU A 153 13.37 -13.11 7.15
N ARG A 154 14.56 -12.89 6.58
CA ARG A 154 15.78 -12.66 7.36
C ARG A 154 16.55 -11.50 6.77
N ARG A 155 16.93 -10.55 7.60
CA ARG A 155 17.64 -9.33 7.16
C ARG A 155 19.14 -9.53 7.29
N CYS A 156 19.86 -9.02 6.31
CA CYS A 156 21.29 -8.85 6.39
C CYS A 156 21.57 -7.39 6.76
N LEU A 157 22.29 -7.16 7.87
CA LEU A 157 22.65 -5.83 8.35
C LEU A 157 24.17 -5.71 8.49
N LEU A 158 24.65 -4.48 8.59
CA LEU A 158 26.04 -4.20 8.98
C LEU A 158 26.09 -3.95 10.48
N ASP A 159 27.10 -4.49 11.14
CA ASP A 159 27.43 -4.13 12.51
C ASP A 159 28.16 -2.76 12.57
N ASP A 160 28.54 -2.34 13.78
CA ASP A 160 29.23 -1.07 14.00
C ASP A 160 30.63 -1.01 13.34
N GLU A 161 31.20 -2.16 12.98
CA GLU A 161 32.47 -2.28 12.26
C GLU A 161 32.27 -2.33 10.74
N GLY A 162 31.03 -2.33 10.26
CA GLY A 162 30.68 -2.39 8.84
C GLY A 162 30.70 -3.81 8.26
N ILE A 163 30.67 -4.85 9.09
CA ILE A 163 30.68 -6.25 8.67
C ILE A 163 29.24 -6.78 8.62
N ALA A 164 28.91 -7.45 7.53
CA ALA A 164 27.60 -8.02 7.31
C ALA A 164 27.33 -9.24 8.21
N PHE A 165 26.20 -9.19 8.91
CA PHE A 165 25.72 -10.29 9.74
C PHE A 165 24.21 -10.52 9.52
N TRP A 166 23.80 -11.77 9.75
CA TRP A 166 22.39 -12.16 9.67
C TRP A 166 21.67 -11.85 10.98
N GLU A 167 20.54 -11.16 10.91
CA GLU A 167 19.59 -11.12 12.02
C GLU A 167 18.89 -12.48 12.22
N ASN A 168 18.16 -12.62 13.32
CA ASN A 168 17.27 -13.77 13.51
C ASN A 168 16.16 -13.77 12.45
N PRO A 169 15.76 -14.95 11.94
CA PRO A 169 14.66 -15.03 10.99
C PRO A 169 13.33 -14.66 11.64
N THR A 170 12.45 -14.10 10.83
CA THR A 170 11.13 -13.59 11.24
C THR A 170 10.02 -14.39 10.56
N TYR A 171 9.07 -14.85 11.35
CA TYR A 171 7.90 -15.65 10.99
C TYR A 171 6.61 -14.81 10.99
N MET A 172 6.74 -13.48 11.10
CA MET A 172 5.66 -12.49 10.97
C MET A 172 4.75 -12.66 9.74
N LYS A 173 5.27 -13.19 8.62
CA LYS A 173 4.50 -13.45 7.39
C LYS A 173 4.12 -14.92 7.21
N CYS A 174 4.35 -15.76 8.21
CA CYS A 174 3.86 -17.14 8.23
C CYS A 174 2.52 -17.21 8.96
N ILE A 175 1.51 -17.72 8.27
CA ILE A 175 0.17 -17.93 8.84
C ILE A 175 -0.16 -19.42 8.69
N SER A 176 -0.41 -20.07 9.82
CA SER A 176 -0.84 -21.46 9.92
C SER A 176 -2.10 -21.69 9.09
N ASN A 177 -2.17 -22.84 8.42
CA ASN A 177 -3.28 -23.16 7.49
C ASN A 177 -4.66 -23.09 8.17
N ASP A 178 -4.73 -23.41 9.46
CA ASP A 178 -5.95 -23.34 10.26
C ASP A 178 -6.50 -21.91 10.35
N TYR A 179 -5.64 -20.91 10.50
CA TYR A 179 -6.01 -19.49 10.61
C TYR A 179 -6.43 -18.90 9.25
N ARG A 180 -5.80 -19.34 8.15
CA ARG A 180 -6.20 -18.94 6.79
C ARG A 180 -7.63 -19.39 6.47
N SER A 181 -8.00 -20.61 6.89
CA SER A 181 -9.35 -21.13 6.68
C SER A 181 -10.40 -20.24 7.36
N ILE A 182 -10.07 -19.67 8.53
CA ILE A 182 -10.95 -18.77 9.29
C ILE A 182 -11.16 -17.43 8.57
N GLN A 183 -10.09 -16.83 8.00
CA GLN A 183 -10.21 -15.60 7.20
C GLN A 183 -11.15 -15.77 6.01
N THR A 184 -11.09 -16.92 5.32
CA THR A 184 -11.96 -17.20 4.16
C THR A 184 -13.37 -17.64 4.53
N SER A 185 -13.58 -18.17 5.75
CA SER A 185 -14.84 -18.78 6.19
C SER A 185 -15.61 -17.92 7.21
N THR A 186 -15.63 -16.60 7.01
CA THR A 186 -16.16 -15.55 7.91
C THR A 186 -17.59 -15.76 8.44
N ARG A 187 -18.32 -16.79 7.99
CA ARG A 187 -19.72 -17.04 8.35
C ARG A 187 -20.04 -18.36 9.06
N GLU A 188 -19.24 -19.42 8.93
CA GLU A 188 -19.77 -20.75 9.31
C GLU A 188 -19.30 -21.33 10.65
N HIS A 189 -18.14 -20.99 11.22
CA HIS A 189 -17.78 -21.57 12.52
C HIS A 189 -16.91 -20.67 13.39
N LEU A 190 -17.56 -19.77 14.14
CA LEU A 190 -16.97 -19.15 15.35
C LEU A 190 -16.42 -20.20 16.34
N SER A 191 -16.92 -21.44 16.27
CA SER A 191 -16.45 -22.58 17.07
C SER A 191 -15.19 -23.28 16.54
N LYS A 192 -14.82 -23.11 15.26
CA LYS A 192 -13.55 -23.65 14.71
C LYS A 192 -12.36 -22.77 15.05
N ALA A 193 -12.58 -21.46 15.14
CA ALA A 193 -11.60 -20.53 15.66
C ALA A 193 -11.10 -21.01 17.03
N GLN A 194 -12.01 -21.41 17.92
CA GLN A 194 -11.68 -21.90 19.26
C GLN A 194 -10.81 -23.17 19.32
N ARG A 195 -10.94 -24.12 18.39
CA ARG A 195 -10.09 -25.33 18.37
C ARG A 195 -8.75 -25.11 17.66
N GLY A 196 -8.66 -24.09 16.79
CA GLY A 196 -7.42 -23.72 16.11
C GLY A 196 -6.52 -22.80 16.93
N PHE A 197 -7.00 -22.24 18.05
CA PHE A 197 -6.25 -21.34 18.92
C PHE A 197 -5.52 -22.03 20.08
N ASP A 198 -5.34 -23.37 20.04
CA ASP A 198 -4.64 -24.15 21.08
C ASP A 198 -3.10 -24.02 21.03
N GLY A 199 -2.61 -22.98 20.34
CA GLY A 199 -1.20 -22.62 20.28
C GLY A 199 -0.90 -21.86 19.00
N THR A 200 -0.58 -20.56 19.12
CA THR A 200 -0.07 -19.81 17.96
C THR A 200 1.31 -20.38 17.61
N SER A 201 1.48 -20.84 16.37
CA SER A 201 2.76 -21.43 15.94
C SER A 201 3.71 -20.35 15.46
N TYR A 202 3.18 -19.33 14.79
CA TYR A 202 3.95 -18.26 14.18
C TYR A 202 3.48 -16.88 14.63
N SER A 203 4.39 -15.90 14.58
CA SER A 203 4.08 -14.50 14.89
C SER A 203 3.04 -13.90 13.94
N GLY A 204 2.95 -14.40 12.71
CA GLY A 204 1.86 -14.06 11.78
C GLY A 204 0.48 -14.57 12.18
N ASP A 205 0.37 -15.64 12.98
CA ASP A 205 -0.91 -16.14 13.49
C ASP A 205 -1.56 -15.13 14.44
N LEU A 206 -0.75 -14.42 15.25
CA LEU A 206 -1.23 -13.36 16.14
C LEU A 206 -1.89 -12.24 15.33
N LEU A 207 -1.20 -11.75 14.29
CA LEU A 207 -1.68 -10.68 13.42
C LEU A 207 -2.94 -11.11 12.65
N ALA A 208 -2.95 -12.33 12.11
CA ALA A 208 -4.10 -12.88 11.41
C ALA A 208 -5.33 -12.99 12.35
N THR A 209 -5.12 -13.32 13.62
CA THR A 209 -6.20 -13.38 14.62
C THR A 209 -6.79 -12.00 14.91
N ILE A 210 -5.94 -10.98 15.07
CA ILE A 210 -6.39 -9.59 15.27
C ILE A 210 -7.28 -9.17 14.09
N ASP A 211 -6.89 -9.47 12.86
CA ASP A 211 -7.68 -9.12 11.67
C ASP A 211 -9.00 -9.89 11.59
N VAL A 212 -9.02 -11.17 11.98
CA VAL A 212 -10.27 -11.93 12.11
C VAL A 212 -11.20 -11.29 13.13
N LEU A 213 -10.67 -10.91 14.31
CA LEU A 213 -11.45 -10.26 15.37
C LEU A 213 -11.96 -8.87 14.93
N LYS A 214 -11.15 -8.07 14.21
CA LYS A 214 -11.61 -6.80 13.62
C LYS A 214 -12.78 -7.01 12.67
N ASN A 215 -12.67 -7.96 11.74
CA ASN A 215 -13.77 -8.28 10.82
C ASN A 215 -15.03 -8.75 11.56
N MET A 216 -14.88 -9.53 12.64
CA MET A 216 -16.01 -9.91 13.49
C MET A 216 -16.66 -8.70 14.16
N THR A 217 -15.88 -7.78 14.73
CA THR A 217 -16.38 -6.54 15.33
C THR A 217 -17.14 -5.69 14.30
N GLU A 218 -16.63 -5.60 13.07
CA GLU A 218 -17.33 -4.92 11.97
C GLU A 218 -18.65 -5.60 11.61
N ILE A 219 -18.73 -6.93 11.67
CA ILE A 219 -19.98 -7.66 11.46
C ILE A 219 -20.99 -7.35 12.58
N PHE A 220 -20.55 -7.34 13.84
CA PHE A 220 -21.40 -7.01 14.99
C PHE A 220 -21.91 -5.56 14.98
N ARG A 221 -21.17 -4.65 14.34
CA ARG A 221 -21.60 -3.26 14.12
C ARG A 221 -22.81 -3.16 13.17
N ARG A 222 -23.03 -4.15 12.28
CA ARG A 222 -24.12 -4.12 11.31
C ARG A 222 -25.49 -4.28 11.98
N ALA A 223 -26.47 -3.52 11.51
CA ALA A 223 -27.78 -3.36 12.17
C ALA A 223 -28.56 -4.66 12.42
N TYR A 224 -28.41 -5.67 11.56
CA TYR A 224 -29.19 -6.91 11.59
C TYR A 224 -28.58 -8.04 12.44
N TYR A 225 -27.41 -7.82 13.04
CA TYR A 225 -26.77 -8.83 13.88
C TYR A 225 -26.66 -8.33 15.31
N SER A 226 -27.16 -9.12 16.25
CA SER A 226 -26.99 -8.90 17.69
C SER A 226 -26.11 -10.02 18.23
N PRO A 227 -24.89 -9.72 18.72
CA PRO A 227 -23.99 -10.74 19.25
C PRO A 227 -24.63 -11.45 20.45
N SER A 228 -24.51 -12.78 20.48
CA SER A 228 -24.95 -13.58 21.61
C SER A 228 -23.92 -13.53 22.76
N GLY A 229 -24.31 -13.93 23.97
CA GLY A 229 -23.37 -14.06 25.09
C GLY A 229 -22.22 -15.04 24.81
N ALA A 230 -22.43 -16.02 23.93
CA ALA A 230 -21.37 -16.93 23.49
C ALA A 230 -20.37 -16.21 22.58
N ASP A 231 -20.84 -15.38 21.65
CA ASP A 231 -19.98 -14.61 20.75
C ASP A 231 -19.08 -13.64 21.53
N MET A 232 -19.66 -13.01 22.57
CA MET A 232 -18.92 -12.13 23.48
C MET A 232 -17.83 -12.87 24.24
N ARG A 233 -18.16 -14.00 24.88
CA ARG A 233 -17.17 -14.87 25.53
C ARG A 233 -16.06 -15.30 24.59
N ASN A 234 -16.42 -15.69 23.37
CA ASN A 234 -15.46 -16.18 22.38
C ASN A 234 -14.49 -15.06 21.95
N PHE A 235 -14.98 -13.85 21.76
CA PHE A 235 -14.14 -12.68 21.46
C PHE A 235 -13.14 -12.42 22.59
N VAL A 236 -13.63 -12.31 23.83
CA VAL A 236 -12.79 -12.02 25.02
C VAL A 236 -11.78 -13.14 25.26
N GLN A 237 -12.18 -14.41 25.09
CA GLN A 237 -11.27 -15.55 25.18
C GLN A 237 -10.20 -15.53 24.09
N SER A 238 -10.54 -15.15 22.86
CA SER A 238 -9.57 -15.05 21.77
C SER A 238 -8.52 -13.97 22.06
N VAL A 239 -8.94 -12.82 22.58
CA VAL A 239 -8.02 -11.78 23.05
C VAL A 239 -7.17 -12.29 24.22
N SER A 240 -7.75 -13.03 25.17
CA SER A 240 -7.02 -13.65 26.28
C SER A 240 -5.94 -14.62 25.82
N ASN A 241 -6.22 -15.43 24.80
CA ASN A 241 -5.26 -16.38 24.22
C ASN A 241 -4.11 -15.66 23.51
N LEU A 242 -4.39 -14.54 22.84
CA LEU A 242 -3.33 -13.71 22.26
C LEU A 242 -2.37 -13.17 23.32
N LEU A 243 -2.87 -12.88 24.52
CA LEU A 243 -2.11 -12.29 25.63
C LEU A 243 -1.48 -13.32 26.58
N MET A 244 -1.44 -14.59 26.18
CA MET A 244 -0.72 -15.65 26.86
C MET A 244 0.79 -15.36 26.92
N GLU A 245 1.43 -15.72 28.03
CA GLU A 245 2.86 -15.43 28.25
C GLU A 245 3.74 -16.16 27.23
N GLU A 246 3.31 -17.34 26.79
CA GLU A 246 3.94 -18.15 25.77
C GLU A 246 4.02 -17.45 24.40
N ASN A 247 3.22 -16.40 24.18
CA ASN A 247 3.21 -15.61 22.95
C ASN A 247 4.09 -14.36 23.03
N ARG A 248 4.81 -14.14 24.14
CA ARG A 248 5.63 -12.93 24.34
C ARG A 248 6.64 -12.70 23.22
N ASP A 249 7.50 -13.67 22.94
CA ASP A 249 8.55 -13.54 21.92
C ASP A 249 7.95 -13.30 20.52
N ARG A 250 6.80 -13.94 20.24
CA ARG A 250 6.07 -13.75 18.98
C ARG A 250 5.51 -12.34 18.85
N TRP A 251 5.05 -11.74 19.96
CA TRP A 251 4.62 -10.35 19.98
C TRP A 251 5.79 -9.38 19.87
N GLU A 252 6.93 -9.66 20.48
CA GLU A 252 8.16 -8.86 20.33
C GLU A 252 8.58 -8.84 18.85
N GLU A 253 8.56 -10.00 18.19
CA GLU A 253 8.82 -10.11 16.75
C GLU A 253 7.76 -9.38 15.90
N ALA A 254 6.48 -9.57 16.20
CA ALA A 254 5.39 -8.93 15.46
C ALA A 254 5.45 -7.40 15.55
N GLN A 255 5.92 -6.85 16.68
CA GLN A 255 6.06 -5.40 16.87
C GLN A 255 7.15 -4.75 16.00
N LEU A 256 8.04 -5.51 15.36
CA LEU A 256 9.06 -4.99 14.44
C LEU A 256 8.47 -4.32 13.17
N LEU A 257 7.22 -4.63 12.81
CA LEU A 257 6.53 -4.03 11.65
C LEU A 257 5.73 -2.76 11.97
N GLY A 258 5.62 -2.36 13.24
CA GLY A 258 4.86 -1.18 13.65
C GLY A 258 3.94 -1.40 14.86
N PRO A 259 2.98 -0.47 15.13
CA PRO A 259 2.22 -0.43 16.37
C PRO A 259 1.07 -1.45 16.43
N ASN A 260 1.38 -2.74 16.35
CA ASN A 260 0.39 -3.84 16.30
C ASN A 260 -0.41 -3.98 17.60
N ILE A 261 0.17 -3.61 18.74
CA ILE A 261 -0.54 -3.63 20.01
C ILE A 261 -1.54 -2.47 20.16
N ARG A 262 -1.30 -1.34 19.48
CA ARG A 262 -2.28 -0.24 19.43
C ARG A 262 -3.55 -0.69 18.72
N GLU A 263 -3.41 -1.54 17.71
CA GLU A 263 -4.56 -2.13 17.02
C GLU A 263 -5.36 -3.07 17.92
N LEU A 264 -4.70 -3.81 18.82
CA LEU A 264 -5.39 -4.63 19.82
C LEU A 264 -6.23 -3.74 20.77
N PHE A 265 -5.68 -2.63 21.26
CA PHE A 265 -6.44 -1.69 22.08
C PHE A 265 -7.65 -1.11 21.33
N ARG A 266 -7.44 -0.63 20.10
CA ARG A 266 -8.53 -0.11 19.25
C ARG A 266 -9.60 -1.16 18.99
N LEU A 267 -9.21 -2.40 18.73
CA LEU A 267 -10.13 -3.52 18.52
C LEU A 267 -10.99 -3.77 19.77
N VAL A 268 -10.40 -3.77 20.96
CA VAL A 268 -11.15 -3.94 22.21
C VAL A 268 -12.07 -2.75 22.48
N GLU A 269 -11.62 -1.52 22.22
CA GLU A 269 -12.47 -0.31 22.33
C GLU A 269 -13.65 -0.34 21.37
N ASP A 270 -13.42 -0.69 20.10
CA ASP A 270 -14.47 -0.79 19.08
C ASP A 270 -15.47 -1.89 19.44
N PHE A 271 -15.00 -3.01 19.99
CA PHE A 271 -15.87 -4.07 20.48
C PHE A 271 -16.74 -3.60 21.66
N VAL A 272 -16.16 -2.88 22.62
CA VAL A 272 -16.91 -2.28 23.75
C VAL A 272 -18.02 -1.37 23.24
N ASP A 273 -17.73 -0.51 22.27
CA ASP A 273 -18.68 0.43 21.68
C ASP A 273 -19.86 -0.32 21.02
N VAL A 274 -19.54 -1.32 20.18
CA VAL A 274 -20.53 -2.15 19.49
C VAL A 274 -21.45 -2.89 20.46
N ILE A 275 -20.90 -3.48 21.52
CA ILE A 275 -21.70 -4.18 22.54
C ILE A 275 -22.54 -3.18 23.35
N GLY A 276 -21.94 -2.08 23.81
CA GLY A 276 -22.62 -1.07 24.61
C GLY A 276 -23.82 -0.42 23.91
N LEU A 277 -23.76 -0.22 22.59
CA LEU A 277 -24.89 0.25 21.79
C LEU A 277 -26.10 -0.69 21.87
N ARG A 278 -25.88 -2.01 22.05
CA ARG A 278 -26.94 -3.03 22.10
C ARG A 278 -27.39 -3.38 23.51
N MET A 279 -26.64 -2.97 24.54
CA MET A 279 -27.02 -3.19 25.93
C MET A 279 -28.25 -2.37 26.32
N LYS A 280 -29.03 -2.89 27.26
CA LYS A 280 -30.13 -2.15 27.89
C LYS A 280 -29.56 -1.15 28.90
N ASP A 281 -30.33 -0.11 29.19
CA ASP A 281 -29.94 0.86 30.21
C ASP A 281 -29.85 0.17 31.58
N PHE A 282 -28.90 0.62 32.40
CA PHE A 282 -28.53 0.02 33.69
C PHE A 282 -27.98 -1.41 33.61
N GLN A 283 -27.67 -1.93 32.43
CA GLN A 283 -27.06 -3.23 32.28
C GLN A 283 -25.55 -3.18 32.53
N ASP A 284 -25.07 -4.17 33.28
CA ASP A 284 -23.65 -4.45 33.48
C ASP A 284 -23.30 -5.79 32.85
N MET A 285 -22.14 -5.86 32.23
CA MET A 285 -21.59 -7.07 31.64
C MET A 285 -20.17 -7.27 32.14
N TYR A 286 -19.83 -8.53 32.45
CA TYR A 286 -18.49 -8.94 32.86
C TYR A 286 -18.10 -10.18 32.09
N GLU A 287 -16.92 -10.12 31.50
CA GLU A 287 -16.28 -11.28 30.89
C GLU A 287 -14.89 -11.43 31.49
N VAL A 288 -14.63 -12.60 32.06
CA VAL A 288 -13.45 -12.86 32.91
C VAL A 288 -12.70 -14.06 32.34
N THR A 289 -11.41 -13.87 32.08
CA THR A 289 -10.53 -14.93 31.58
C THR A 289 -9.23 -14.99 32.40
N GLU A 290 -8.29 -15.85 31.99
CA GLU A 290 -7.00 -16.01 32.67
C GLU A 290 -6.06 -14.81 32.50
N ASN A 291 -6.20 -14.05 31.40
CA ASN A 291 -5.29 -12.95 31.04
C ASN A 291 -6.00 -11.60 30.84
N LEU A 292 -7.34 -11.58 30.83
CA LEU A 292 -8.15 -10.41 30.53
C LEU A 292 -9.41 -10.36 31.40
N VAL A 293 -9.74 -9.19 31.94
CA VAL A 293 -11.06 -8.93 32.52
C VAL A 293 -11.67 -7.74 31.82
N LEU A 294 -12.81 -7.96 31.17
CA LEU A 294 -13.59 -6.92 30.51
C LEU A 294 -14.86 -6.67 31.31
N SER A 295 -15.15 -5.39 31.56
CA SER A 295 -16.43 -4.95 32.08
C SER A 295 -17.02 -3.86 31.21
N ILE A 296 -18.32 -3.95 30.93
CA ILE A 296 -19.06 -2.92 30.18
C ILE A 296 -20.26 -2.50 31.02
N HIS A 297 -20.40 -1.20 31.21
CA HIS A 297 -21.48 -0.58 31.96
C HIS A 297 -22.25 0.37 31.06
N LYS A 298 -23.57 0.22 30.97
CA LYS A 298 -24.44 1.22 30.34
C LYS A 298 -25.24 1.97 31.40
N ARG A 299 -25.01 3.27 31.51
CA ARG A 299 -25.61 4.14 32.53
C ARG A 299 -26.23 5.38 31.89
N PRO A 300 -27.39 5.87 32.38
CA PRO A 300 -27.89 7.18 32.01
C PRO A 300 -27.03 8.30 32.60
N VAL A 301 -27.09 9.48 32.00
CA VAL A 301 -26.34 10.67 32.47
C VAL A 301 -26.75 11.06 33.89
N ALA A 302 -28.04 10.97 34.20
CA ALA A 302 -28.59 11.33 35.50
C ALA A 302 -28.68 10.11 36.44
N GLY A 303 -28.35 10.31 37.72
CA GLY A 303 -28.69 9.36 38.79
C GLY A 303 -27.80 8.10 38.93
N HIS A 304 -26.62 8.05 38.31
CA HIS A 304 -25.69 6.94 38.49
C HIS A 304 -24.65 7.20 39.61
N ALA A 305 -24.15 6.12 40.22
CA ALA A 305 -23.07 6.14 41.20
C ALA A 305 -21.70 5.98 40.51
N ASP A 306 -20.62 6.28 41.24
CA ASP A 306 -19.25 6.06 40.76
C ASP A 306 -19.05 4.58 40.41
N VAL A 307 -18.43 4.32 39.26
CA VAL A 307 -18.15 2.96 38.80
C VAL A 307 -16.77 2.57 39.31
N SER A 308 -16.71 1.57 40.20
CA SER A 308 -15.45 1.04 40.72
C SER A 308 -15.16 -0.34 40.14
N PHE A 309 -13.94 -0.54 39.67
CA PHE A 309 -13.50 -1.77 39.04
C PHE A 309 -12.08 -2.14 39.49
N PRO A 310 -11.76 -3.44 39.70
CA PRO A 310 -12.68 -4.58 39.71
C PRO A 310 -13.64 -4.57 40.92
N MET A 311 -14.81 -5.20 40.77
CA MET A 311 -15.79 -5.32 41.86
C MET A 311 -15.25 -6.15 43.03
N LYS A 312 -15.29 -5.58 44.24
CA LYS A 312 -14.91 -6.30 45.46
C LYS A 312 -15.99 -7.32 45.86
N GLY A 313 -15.57 -8.54 46.19
CA GLY A 313 -16.44 -9.57 46.77
C GLY A 313 -17.33 -10.33 45.77
N TRP A 314 -17.23 -10.07 44.47
CA TRP A 314 -17.94 -10.85 43.46
C TRP A 314 -17.28 -12.22 43.29
N ARG A 315 -18.02 -13.31 43.57
CA ARG A 315 -17.48 -14.69 43.51
C ARG A 315 -17.09 -15.12 42.09
N GLY A 316 -17.62 -14.47 41.05
CA GLY A 316 -17.28 -14.75 39.65
C GLY A 316 -15.94 -14.17 39.19
N MET A 317 -15.26 -13.38 40.04
CA MET A 317 -13.98 -12.77 39.71
C MET A 317 -12.83 -13.77 39.92
N VAL A 318 -11.95 -13.87 38.92
CA VAL A 318 -10.71 -14.66 38.99
C VAL A 318 -9.74 -14.13 40.03
N ASP A 319 -8.97 -15.02 40.66
CA ASP A 319 -8.12 -14.70 41.82
C ASP A 319 -7.08 -13.61 41.52
N TRP A 320 -6.47 -13.63 40.34
CA TRP A 320 -5.44 -12.66 39.96
C TRP A 320 -5.98 -11.22 39.79
N ALA A 321 -7.27 -11.08 39.48
CA ALA A 321 -7.95 -9.79 39.38
C ALA A 321 -8.63 -9.40 40.70
N ARG A 322 -9.16 -10.37 41.46
CA ARG A 322 -9.77 -10.15 42.77
C ARG A 322 -8.75 -9.66 43.80
N ASN A 323 -7.55 -10.21 43.76
CA ASN A 323 -6.45 -9.88 44.67
C ASN A 323 -5.58 -8.72 44.13
N SER A 324 -5.95 -8.11 43.01
CA SER A 324 -5.24 -6.95 42.47
C SER A 324 -5.40 -5.75 43.39
N GLU A 325 -4.30 -5.05 43.64
CA GLU A 325 -4.32 -3.69 44.19
C GLU A 325 -4.70 -2.65 43.13
N ASP A 326 -4.69 -3.06 41.86
CA ASP A 326 -5.03 -2.24 40.70
C ASP A 326 -6.54 -1.97 40.65
N ARG A 327 -6.94 -0.73 40.92
CA ARG A 327 -8.34 -0.32 40.96
C ARG A 327 -8.53 1.00 40.24
N VAL A 328 -9.60 1.09 39.46
CA VAL A 328 -10.06 2.33 38.86
C VAL A 328 -11.42 2.70 39.41
N THR A 329 -11.64 4.00 39.61
CA THR A 329 -12.95 4.55 39.93
C THR A 329 -13.25 5.63 38.91
N VAL A 330 -14.31 5.43 38.12
CA VAL A 330 -14.80 6.41 37.15
C VAL A 330 -15.82 7.28 37.88
N PRO A 331 -15.49 8.54 38.21
CA PRO A 331 -16.37 9.40 38.96
C PRO A 331 -17.54 9.89 38.12
N LYS A 332 -18.70 10.03 38.75
CA LYS A 332 -19.97 10.45 38.13
C LYS A 332 -19.91 11.79 37.39
N ASN A 333 -19.02 12.70 37.79
CA ASN A 333 -18.91 14.05 37.22
C ASN A 333 -18.35 14.04 35.78
N ILE A 334 -17.57 13.03 35.39
CA ILE A 334 -17.03 12.91 34.03
C ILE A 334 -18.16 12.69 33.02
N LEU A 335 -19.19 11.93 33.43
CA LEU A 335 -20.32 11.54 32.58
C LEU A 335 -21.34 12.67 32.39
N VAL A 336 -21.30 13.74 33.18
CA VAL A 336 -22.27 14.86 33.11
C VAL A 336 -21.92 15.88 32.01
N THR A 337 -20.73 15.81 31.42
CA THR A 337 -20.20 16.89 30.56
C THR A 337 -20.27 16.62 29.05
N GLY A 338 -21.01 15.62 28.58
CA GLY A 338 -21.31 15.44 27.15
C GLY A 338 -22.31 16.51 26.65
N LYS A 339 -22.14 16.99 25.42
CA LYS A 339 -22.97 18.09 24.85
C LYS A 339 -24.50 17.85 25.06
N PRO A 340 -25.25 18.88 25.52
CA PRO A 340 -26.67 18.78 25.86
C PRO A 340 -27.60 18.93 24.64
N ASP A 341 -27.34 18.23 23.54
CA ASP A 341 -28.27 18.24 22.39
C ASP A 341 -29.26 17.06 22.37
N ALA A 342 -29.30 16.24 23.44
CA ALA A 342 -30.35 15.24 23.59
C ALA A 342 -30.60 14.94 25.07
N ASP A 343 -31.78 15.32 25.55
CA ASP A 343 -32.58 14.81 26.68
C ASP A 343 -31.89 14.11 27.87
N ASP A 344 -32.52 14.21 29.04
CA ASP A 344 -32.27 13.39 30.25
C ASP A 344 -32.32 11.86 30.01
N SER A 345 -32.60 11.42 28.77
CA SER A 345 -32.56 10.03 28.28
C SER A 345 -31.21 9.60 27.68
N SER A 346 -30.22 10.50 27.59
CA SER A 346 -28.90 10.15 27.05
C SER A 346 -28.16 9.14 27.95
N THR A 347 -27.42 8.23 27.33
CA THR A 347 -26.70 7.15 28.03
C THR A 347 -25.23 7.12 27.65
N PHE A 348 -24.40 6.71 28.61
CA PHE A 348 -22.98 6.46 28.42
C PHE A 348 -22.68 4.97 28.55
N VAL A 349 -21.77 4.53 27.71
CA VAL A 349 -21.14 3.21 27.78
C VAL A 349 -19.74 3.42 28.35
N THR A 350 -19.44 2.75 29.46
CA THR A 350 -18.10 2.70 30.06
C THR A 350 -17.58 1.27 29.96
N GLY A 351 -16.56 1.07 29.14
CA GLY A 351 -15.78 -0.16 29.10
C GLY A 351 -14.52 -0.04 29.94
N ILE A 352 -14.28 -1.02 30.81
CA ILE A 352 -13.08 -1.11 31.63
C ILE A 352 -12.43 -2.45 31.37
N VAL A 353 -11.14 -2.43 31.08
CA VAL A 353 -10.37 -3.63 30.74
C VAL A 353 -9.13 -3.71 31.59
N LEU A 354 -8.94 -4.82 32.29
CA LEU A 354 -7.70 -5.13 33.01
C LEU A 354 -6.96 -6.26 32.31
N TYR A 355 -5.72 -5.98 31.95
CA TYR A 355 -4.83 -6.90 31.27
C TYR A 355 -3.78 -7.42 32.24
N ARG A 356 -3.65 -8.74 32.32
CA ARG A 356 -2.70 -9.39 33.25
C ARG A 356 -1.25 -9.27 32.78
N ASN A 357 -0.99 -9.70 31.54
CA ASN A 357 0.36 -9.89 31.00
C ASN A 357 0.74 -8.85 29.93
N LEU A 358 -0.14 -7.92 29.60
CA LEU A 358 0.11 -6.98 28.51
C LEU A 358 1.32 -6.07 28.77
N GLY A 359 1.67 -5.82 30.04
CA GLY A 359 2.84 -5.02 30.40
C GLY A 359 4.17 -5.64 29.99
N SER A 360 4.30 -6.96 30.05
CA SER A 360 5.51 -7.65 29.58
C SER A 360 5.60 -7.72 28.06
N ILE A 361 4.47 -7.64 27.37
CA ILE A 361 4.37 -7.62 25.90
C ILE A 361 4.66 -6.21 25.34
N LEU A 362 4.31 -5.16 26.08
CA LEU A 362 4.63 -3.78 25.72
C LEU A 362 6.12 -3.49 25.94
N ALA A 363 6.93 -3.80 24.94
CA ALA A 363 8.26 -3.22 24.82
C ALA A 363 8.11 -1.73 24.48
N MET A 364 8.18 -0.87 25.50
CA MET A 364 8.30 0.56 25.25
C MET A 364 9.62 0.82 24.53
N GLN A 365 9.55 1.36 23.31
CA GLN A 365 10.71 1.72 22.48
C GLN A 365 11.56 2.88 23.04
N ARG A 366 11.54 3.13 24.36
CA ARG A 366 12.42 4.09 25.01
C ARG A 366 13.40 3.34 25.91
N ASN A 367 14.68 3.49 25.58
CA ASN A 367 15.83 2.86 26.21
C ASN A 367 15.67 2.78 27.74
N ASN A 368 15.70 1.54 28.26
CA ASN A 368 15.74 1.16 29.68
C ASN A 368 14.48 1.40 30.55
N THR A 369 13.32 1.74 29.99
CA THR A 369 12.07 1.78 30.79
C THR A 369 11.24 0.50 30.60
N VAL A 370 11.19 -0.34 31.64
CA VAL A 370 10.35 -1.55 31.67
C VAL A 370 9.05 -1.25 32.40
N LEU A 371 7.91 -1.65 31.81
CA LEU A 371 6.60 -1.52 32.43
C LEU A 371 6.35 -2.72 33.35
N ASN A 372 6.48 -2.50 34.66
CA ASN A 372 6.36 -3.54 35.68
C ASN A 372 4.98 -3.52 36.40
N SER A 373 3.93 -3.14 35.69
CA SER A 373 2.57 -3.10 36.25
C SER A 373 1.57 -3.77 35.32
N LYS A 374 0.43 -4.18 35.87
CA LYS A 374 -0.74 -4.51 35.05
C LYS A 374 -1.20 -3.27 34.32
N ILE A 375 -1.89 -3.50 33.20
CA ILE A 375 -2.42 -2.41 32.38
C ILE A 375 -3.92 -2.38 32.54
N LEU A 376 -4.44 -1.19 32.82
CA LEU A 376 -5.86 -0.93 32.87
C LEU A 376 -6.22 0.09 31.79
N SER A 377 -7.24 -0.22 31.00
CA SER A 377 -7.80 0.65 29.96
C SER A 377 -9.23 1.03 30.31
N VAL A 378 -9.60 2.29 30.10
CA VAL A 378 -10.97 2.80 30.26
C VAL A 378 -11.40 3.52 28.97
N ALA A 379 -12.52 3.09 28.41
CA ALA A 379 -13.15 3.69 27.26
C ALA A 379 -14.56 4.17 27.63
N ILE A 380 -14.85 5.46 27.39
CA ILE A 380 -16.15 6.08 27.65
C ILE A 380 -16.73 6.60 26.33
N LYS A 381 -17.99 6.24 26.04
CA LYS A 381 -18.73 6.65 24.84
C LYS A 381 -20.13 7.18 25.20
N PRO A 382 -20.62 8.27 24.59
CA PRO A 382 -19.88 9.21 23.73
C PRO A 382 -18.77 9.94 24.51
N SER A 383 -17.78 10.51 23.80
CA SER A 383 -16.68 11.22 24.47
C SER A 383 -17.19 12.44 25.27
N PRO A 384 -16.82 12.59 26.55
CA PRO A 384 -17.24 13.73 27.38
C PRO A 384 -16.61 15.06 26.90
N ALA A 385 -17.28 16.19 27.10
CA ALA A 385 -16.91 17.48 26.47
C ALA A 385 -16.23 18.53 27.39
N SER A 386 -15.86 18.23 28.65
CA SER A 386 -15.32 19.28 29.53
C SER A 386 -13.80 19.52 29.45
N SER A 387 -13.49 20.74 29.01
CA SER A 387 -12.32 21.54 29.35
C SER A 387 -12.31 21.86 30.86
N LEU A 388 -11.13 21.85 31.51
CA LEU A 388 -10.83 22.16 32.93
C LEU A 388 -10.74 20.95 33.88
N THR A 389 -9.78 20.06 33.61
CA THR A 389 -8.67 19.76 34.53
C THR A 389 -7.53 19.26 33.66
N SER A 390 -6.33 19.79 33.89
CA SER A 390 -5.12 19.38 33.16
C SER A 390 -5.02 17.84 33.12
N LEU A 391 -4.80 17.31 31.90
CA LEU A 391 -4.35 15.95 31.57
C LEU A 391 -5.36 14.80 31.54
N TRP A 392 -6.56 14.95 30.97
CA TRP A 392 -7.38 13.76 30.67
C TRP A 392 -8.10 13.88 29.33
N TRP A 393 -8.07 12.79 28.53
CA TRP A 393 -8.80 12.51 27.26
C TRP A 393 -8.14 13.09 25.97
N TRP A 394 -7.72 12.31 24.96
CA TRP A 394 -8.45 11.31 24.13
C TRP A 394 -7.68 9.99 23.84
N SER A 395 -8.46 8.92 23.60
CA SER A 395 -8.15 7.50 23.23
C SER A 395 -7.24 6.68 24.17
N SER A 396 -7.81 5.58 24.70
CA SER A 396 -7.22 4.59 25.61
C SER A 396 -6.31 5.15 26.71
N LEU A 397 -6.87 5.45 27.88
CA LEU A 397 -6.04 5.76 29.06
C LEU A 397 -5.43 4.47 29.59
N ILE A 398 -4.12 4.27 29.40
CA ILE A 398 -3.36 3.20 30.04
C ILE A 398 -2.85 3.72 31.39
N PHE A 399 -3.34 3.15 32.49
CA PHE A 399 -2.79 3.41 33.81
C PHE A 399 -1.71 2.40 34.15
N THR A 400 -0.53 2.87 34.55
CA THR A 400 0.46 2.06 35.29
C THR A 400 0.26 2.23 36.78
N THR A 401 0.20 1.14 37.53
CA THR A 401 -0.04 1.16 38.97
C THR A 401 1.22 1.30 39.82
N ALA A 402 2.41 1.34 39.19
CA ALA A 402 3.68 1.65 39.83
C ALA A 402 3.94 3.18 39.86
N PRO A 403 4.49 3.75 40.95
CA PRO A 403 4.92 5.15 40.97
C PRO A 403 6.24 5.36 40.21
N PRO A 404 6.38 6.44 39.41
CA PRO A 404 5.35 7.43 39.06
C PRO A 404 4.31 6.80 38.11
N SER A 405 3.02 6.99 38.40
CA SER A 405 1.93 6.55 37.52
C SER A 405 2.06 7.25 36.17
N VAL A 406 2.51 6.54 35.15
CA VAL A 406 2.62 7.09 33.79
C VAL A 406 1.33 6.77 33.05
N LEU A 407 0.70 7.84 32.55
CA LEU A 407 -0.47 7.75 31.71
C LEU A 407 -0.01 7.71 30.25
N TYR A 408 -0.22 6.58 29.57
CA TYR A 408 0.06 6.50 28.13
C TYR A 408 -1.22 6.79 27.35
N PHE A 409 -1.13 7.77 26.45
CA PHE A 409 -2.18 8.10 25.49
C PHE A 409 -1.85 7.44 24.15
N LEU A 410 -2.72 6.55 23.68
CA LEU A 410 -2.62 5.97 22.34
C LEU A 410 -3.53 6.76 21.39
N GLY A 411 -3.08 7.95 20.99
CA GLY A 411 -3.79 8.85 20.08
C GLY A 411 -4.15 8.23 18.72
N ARG A 412 -5.31 8.64 18.17
CA ARG A 412 -5.53 8.71 16.72
C ARG A 412 -4.71 9.90 16.18
N GLU A 413 -3.66 9.62 15.41
CA GLU A 413 -3.19 10.58 14.40
C GLU A 413 -4.10 10.52 13.17
#